data_AF-A0A937GEV9-F1
#
_entry.id   AF-A0A937GEV9-F1
#
_cell.length_a   1.000
_cell.length_b   1.000
_cell.length_c   1.000
_cell.angle_alpha   90.00
_cell.angle_beta   90.00
_cell.angle_gamma   90.00
#
_symmetry.space_group_name_H-M   'P 1'
#
loop_
_entity.id
_entity.type
_entity.pdbx_description
1 polymer ?
#
loop_
_entity_poly.entity_id
_entity_poly.type
_entity_poly.pdbx_seq_one_letter_code
_entity_poly.pdbx_strand_id
1 'polypeptide(L)'
;MRPFVVAAVISAALPWVVSCAADDATFVPLDPCERRVADAADAIEPDDQVALMDEAIFLCDDLTGIVTAVAEHPGLLGVDTVTFLGRRCARTVQAAMATSPVCTDPLVRAATTGPADDGEGPVGYLGLALDDTEVLIVPDADTPFIDGRPQAISAIVDLAVIEGCAALLTERDRWSARVGDDDVGQEASVYARHANDLATYLGCG
;
A
#
# COMPACT_ATOMS: atom_id res chain seq x y z
N MET A 1 -56.44 -19.45 52.91
CA MET A 1 -56.90 -18.05 52.86
C MET A 1 -56.14 -17.30 53.95
N ARG A 2 -55.29 -16.29 53.78
CA ARG A 2 -54.82 -15.42 52.68
C ARG A 2 -53.31 -15.12 52.94
N PRO A 3 -52.55 -14.70 51.93
CA PRO A 3 -51.09 -14.50 51.99
C PRO A 3 -50.70 -13.07 52.38
N PHE A 4 -49.46 -12.85 52.83
CA PHE A 4 -48.76 -11.57 52.70
C PHE A 4 -47.23 -11.76 52.57
N VAL A 5 -46.69 -10.98 51.64
CA VAL A 5 -45.32 -10.93 51.08
C VAL A 5 -44.56 -9.80 51.84
N VAL A 6 -43.25 -9.82 52.14
CA VAL A 6 -42.02 -9.48 51.36
C VAL A 6 -40.94 -9.21 52.43
N ALA A 7 -39.67 -9.60 52.23
CA ALA A 7 -38.49 -8.75 52.52
C ALA A 7 -37.19 -9.48 52.16
N ALA A 8 -36.47 -8.93 51.19
CA ALA A 8 -35.14 -9.33 50.75
C ALA A 8 -34.07 -8.92 51.77
N VAL A 9 -33.01 -9.71 51.90
CA VAL A 9 -31.76 -9.31 52.57
C VAL A 9 -30.62 -9.40 51.58
N ILE A 10 -30.06 -8.22 51.30
CA ILE A 10 -28.91 -7.93 50.46
C ILE A 10 -27.66 -8.54 51.12
N SER A 11 -26.93 -9.38 50.38
CA SER A 11 -25.59 -9.83 50.76
C SER A 11 -24.60 -9.26 49.76
N ALA A 12 -24.01 -8.09 50.09
CA ALA A 12 -22.91 -7.53 49.34
C ALA A 12 -21.60 -8.17 49.84
N ALA A 13 -21.06 -9.11 49.05
CA ALA A 13 -19.67 -9.53 49.17
C ALA A 13 -18.83 -8.66 48.24
N LEU A 14 -17.85 -7.94 48.79
CA LEU A 14 -16.78 -7.28 48.03
C LEU A 14 -15.69 -8.31 47.70
N PRO A 15 -15.33 -8.50 46.42
CA PRO A 15 -13.99 -8.90 46.06
C PRO A 15 -13.25 -7.69 45.46
N TRP A 16 -12.03 -7.54 45.94
CA TRP A 16 -11.08 -6.54 45.53
C TRP A 16 -10.67 -6.81 44.09
N VAL A 17 -11.21 -6.03 43.15
CA VAL A 17 -10.64 -5.92 41.81
C VAL A 17 -9.53 -4.89 41.87
N VAL A 18 -8.29 -5.37 41.77
CA VAL A 18 -7.15 -4.55 41.37
C VAL A 18 -7.45 -4.12 39.93
N SER A 19 -8.10 -2.97 39.80
CA SER A 19 -8.20 -2.29 38.51
C SER A 19 -6.82 -1.75 38.21
N CYS A 20 -6.11 -2.36 37.26
CA CYS A 20 -5.12 -1.63 36.48
C CYS A 20 -5.86 -0.43 35.91
N ALA A 21 -5.62 0.76 36.46
CA ALA A 21 -5.91 1.97 35.72
C ALA A 21 -4.96 1.92 34.52
N ALA A 22 -5.48 1.52 33.37
CA ALA A 22 -4.94 2.02 32.12
C ALA A 22 -5.03 3.54 32.26
N ASP A 23 -3.90 4.23 32.11
CA ASP A 23 -3.89 5.69 32.03
C ASP A 23 -5.04 6.12 31.12
N ASP A 24 -5.88 7.03 31.62
CA ASP A 24 -7.01 7.58 30.88
C ASP A 24 -6.49 8.16 29.55
N ALA A 25 -6.45 7.33 28.51
CA ALA A 25 -6.43 7.78 27.14
C ALA A 25 -7.79 8.46 26.95
N THR A 26 -7.84 9.76 27.22
CA THR A 26 -8.91 10.62 26.77
C THR A 26 -9.20 10.26 25.33
N PHE A 27 -10.37 9.68 25.09
CA PHE A 27 -10.87 9.41 23.75
C PHE A 27 -11.07 10.77 23.07
N VAL A 28 -10.02 11.24 22.41
CA VAL A 28 -10.14 12.32 21.44
C VAL A 28 -10.78 11.66 20.24
N PRO A 29 -12.00 12.04 19.82
CA PRO A 29 -12.54 11.55 18.58
C PRO A 29 -11.55 11.97 17.50
N LEU A 30 -10.84 11.00 16.92
CA LEU A 30 -9.96 11.26 15.78
C LEU A 30 -10.77 12.01 14.73
N ASP A 31 -10.17 13.05 14.16
CA ASP A 31 -10.78 13.75 13.04
C ASP A 31 -11.16 12.71 11.94
N PRO A 32 -12.27 12.89 11.20
CA PRO A 32 -12.65 11.95 10.14
C PRO A 32 -11.51 11.64 9.15
N CYS A 33 -10.63 12.61 8.86
CA CYS A 33 -9.40 12.41 8.08
C CYS A 33 -8.44 11.45 8.78
N GLU A 34 -8.05 11.76 10.02
CA GLU A 34 -7.09 10.96 10.82
C GLU A 34 -7.58 9.52 10.99
N ARG A 35 -8.87 9.35 11.27
CA ARG A 35 -9.48 8.03 11.39
C ARG A 35 -9.37 7.22 10.11
N ARG A 36 -9.55 7.87 8.95
CA ARG A 36 -9.48 7.18 7.66
C ARG A 36 -8.05 6.80 7.29
N VAL A 37 -7.08 7.62 7.67
CA VAL A 37 -5.66 7.29 7.54
C VAL A 37 -5.28 6.12 8.45
N ALA A 38 -5.79 6.08 9.69
CA ALA A 38 -5.60 4.95 10.59
C ALA A 38 -6.24 3.66 10.04
N ASP A 39 -7.47 3.73 9.54
CA ASP A 39 -8.13 2.60 8.88
C ASP A 39 -7.29 2.10 7.68
N ALA A 40 -6.72 3.01 6.90
CA ALA A 40 -5.84 2.66 5.78
C ALA A 40 -4.56 1.96 6.25
N ALA A 41 -3.99 2.37 7.38
CA ALA A 41 -2.80 1.76 7.95
C ALA A 41 -3.05 0.34 8.48
N ASP A 42 -4.26 0.07 8.94
CA ASP A 42 -4.68 -1.25 9.42
C ASP A 42 -5.19 -2.17 8.30
N ALA A 43 -5.36 -1.65 7.09
CA ALA A 43 -5.85 -2.42 5.96
C ALA A 43 -4.83 -3.48 5.51
N ILE A 44 -5.32 -4.71 5.35
CA ILE A 44 -4.49 -5.85 4.92
C ILE A 44 -4.38 -5.88 3.39
N GLU A 45 -5.46 -5.53 2.69
CA GLU A 45 -5.52 -5.57 1.23
C GLU A 45 -5.05 -4.22 0.64
N PRO A 46 -4.12 -4.22 -0.34
CA PRO A 46 -3.63 -2.98 -0.94
C PRO A 46 -4.72 -2.14 -1.61
N ASP A 47 -5.72 -2.78 -2.22
CA ASP A 47 -6.83 -2.07 -2.87
C ASP A 47 -7.70 -1.34 -1.84
N ASP A 48 -7.95 -1.97 -0.69
CA ASP A 48 -8.66 -1.34 0.42
C ASP A 48 -7.85 -0.17 0.97
N GLN A 49 -6.55 -0.37 1.23
CA GLN A 49 -5.68 0.70 1.68
C GLN A 49 -5.72 1.92 0.76
N VAL A 50 -5.70 1.72 -0.57
CA VAL A 50 -5.77 2.81 -1.55
C VAL A 50 -7.15 3.49 -1.53
N ALA A 51 -8.25 2.73 -1.44
CA ALA A 51 -9.59 3.31 -1.36
C ALA A 51 -9.78 4.15 -0.08
N LEU A 52 -9.26 3.66 1.05
CA LEU A 52 -9.26 4.35 2.33
C LEU A 52 -8.44 5.66 2.27
N MET A 53 -7.27 5.62 1.61
CA MET A 53 -6.46 6.81 1.39
C MET A 53 -7.14 7.83 0.47
N ASP A 54 -7.87 7.39 -0.56
CA ASP A 54 -8.65 8.29 -1.42
C ASP A 54 -9.74 9.02 -0.64
N GLU A 55 -10.43 8.30 0.23
CA GLU A 55 -11.41 8.89 1.12
C GLU A 55 -10.76 9.86 2.10
N ALA A 56 -9.60 9.53 2.66
CA ALA A 56 -8.85 10.43 3.50
C ALA A 56 -8.51 11.73 2.75
N ILE A 57 -7.98 11.66 1.52
CA ILE A 57 -7.65 12.83 0.68
C ILE A 57 -8.87 13.76 0.50
N PHE A 58 -10.06 13.18 0.39
CA PHE A 58 -11.29 13.95 0.29
C PHE A 58 -11.75 14.55 1.64
N LEU A 59 -11.55 13.82 2.74
CA LEU A 59 -12.01 14.21 4.07
C LEU A 59 -11.10 15.22 4.77
N CYS A 60 -9.80 15.23 4.45
CA CYS A 60 -8.85 16.13 5.08
C CYS A 60 -9.04 17.57 4.60
N ASP A 61 -9.08 18.51 5.55
CA ASP A 61 -9.31 19.94 5.27
C ASP A 61 -8.15 20.60 4.51
N ASP A 62 -6.92 20.09 4.67
CA ASP A 62 -5.73 20.60 4.00
C ASP A 62 -4.58 19.58 3.94
N LEU A 63 -3.49 19.96 3.25
CA LEU A 63 -2.28 19.16 3.12
C LEU A 63 -1.59 18.89 4.47
N THR A 64 -1.65 19.83 5.42
CA THR A 64 -0.97 19.66 6.72
C THR A 64 -1.66 18.60 7.55
N GLY A 65 -3.00 18.57 7.53
CA GLY A 65 -3.80 17.55 8.21
C GLY A 65 -3.46 16.14 7.74
N ILE A 66 -3.48 15.90 6.42
CA ILE A 66 -3.18 14.57 5.87
C ILE A 66 -1.72 14.15 6.10
N VAL A 67 -0.76 15.07 5.98
CA VAL A 67 0.66 14.76 6.23
C VAL A 67 0.89 14.41 7.69
N THR A 68 0.25 15.12 8.61
CA THR A 68 0.34 14.86 10.05
C THR A 68 -0.24 13.49 10.38
N ALA A 69 -1.45 13.20 9.89
CA ALA A 69 -2.11 11.91 10.10
C ALA A 69 -1.25 10.74 9.56
N VAL A 70 -0.69 10.87 8.35
CA VAL A 70 0.15 9.81 7.76
C VAL A 70 1.46 9.63 8.54
N ALA A 71 2.02 10.70 9.12
CA ALA A 71 3.26 10.63 9.89
C ALA A 71 3.15 9.77 11.17
N GLU A 72 1.94 9.58 11.70
CA GLU A 72 1.68 8.70 12.85
C GLU A 72 1.79 7.20 12.47
N HIS A 73 1.76 6.88 11.17
CA HIS A 73 1.77 5.52 10.64
C HIS A 73 3.00 5.30 9.73
N PRO A 74 4.21 5.14 10.30
CA PRO A 74 5.41 4.91 9.51
C PRO A 74 5.30 3.61 8.69
N GLY A 75 5.55 3.71 7.39
CA GLY A 75 5.45 2.58 6.45
C GLY A 75 4.09 2.42 5.78
N LEU A 76 3.09 3.23 6.15
CA LEU A 76 1.81 3.28 5.43
C LEU A 76 2.01 3.57 3.94
N LEU A 77 2.91 4.49 3.61
CA LEU A 77 3.25 4.83 2.22
C LEU A 77 4.68 4.36 1.92
N GLY A 78 4.86 3.71 0.76
CA GLY A 78 6.18 3.31 0.26
C GLY A 78 7.03 4.46 -0.31
N VAL A 79 6.52 5.70 -0.26
CA VAL A 79 7.18 6.94 -0.70
C VAL A 79 6.76 8.07 0.24
N ASP A 80 7.38 9.25 0.10
CA ASP A 80 6.95 10.41 0.89
C ASP A 80 5.50 10.82 0.56
N THR A 81 4.80 11.35 1.55
CA THR A 81 3.38 11.66 1.47
C THR A 81 3.04 12.62 0.35
N VAL A 82 3.86 13.65 0.12
CA VAL A 82 3.58 14.66 -0.91
C VAL A 82 3.75 14.05 -2.31
N THR A 83 4.76 13.22 -2.54
CA THR A 83 4.91 12.46 -3.79
C THR A 83 3.77 11.48 -4.02
N PHE A 84 3.32 10.76 -2.99
CA PHE A 84 2.16 9.87 -3.08
C PHE A 84 0.92 10.64 -3.53
N LEU A 85 0.62 11.75 -2.83
CA LEU A 85 -0.53 12.61 -3.12
C LEU A 85 -0.43 13.22 -4.52
N GLY A 86 0.74 13.69 -4.95
CA GLY A 86 0.95 14.24 -6.29
C GLY A 86 0.62 13.23 -7.39
N ARG A 87 1.10 12.00 -7.24
CA ARG A 87 0.79 10.89 -8.17
C ARG A 87 -0.69 10.52 -8.16
N ARG A 88 -1.32 10.45 -6.98
CA ARG A 88 -2.72 10.06 -6.84
C ARG A 88 -3.65 11.14 -7.41
N CYS A 89 -3.44 12.39 -7.04
CA CYS A 89 -4.21 13.54 -7.52
C CYS A 89 -4.05 13.78 -9.03
N ALA A 90 -2.89 13.47 -9.62
CA ALA A 90 -2.70 13.57 -11.07
C ALA A 90 -3.46 12.52 -11.88
N ARG A 91 -3.76 11.36 -11.27
CA ARG A 91 -4.36 10.19 -11.96
C ARG A 91 -5.82 9.97 -11.63
N THR A 92 -6.37 10.67 -10.63
CA THR A 92 -7.77 10.50 -10.25
C THR A 92 -8.71 11.05 -11.33
N VAL A 93 -9.71 10.24 -11.70
CA VAL A 93 -10.82 10.66 -12.57
C VAL A 93 -12.03 11.16 -11.76
N GLN A 94 -11.95 11.07 -10.43
CA GLN A 94 -13.03 11.47 -9.54
C GLN A 94 -13.00 12.99 -9.33
N ALA A 95 -14.04 13.68 -9.80
CA ALA A 95 -14.13 15.14 -9.72
C ALA A 95 -14.00 15.66 -8.27
N ALA A 96 -14.62 14.96 -7.32
CA ALA A 96 -14.60 15.34 -5.90
C ALA A 96 -13.17 15.34 -5.32
N MET A 97 -12.35 14.33 -5.63
CA MET A 97 -10.95 14.27 -5.23
C MET A 97 -10.12 15.33 -5.95
N ALA A 98 -10.30 15.50 -7.26
CA ALA A 98 -9.54 16.47 -8.05
C ALA A 98 -9.72 17.92 -7.56
N THR A 99 -10.87 18.22 -6.93
CA THR A 99 -11.18 19.53 -6.33
C THR A 99 -10.95 19.59 -4.83
N SER A 100 -10.47 18.51 -4.19
CA SER A 100 -10.19 18.50 -2.75
C SER A 100 -9.12 19.53 -2.37
N PRO A 101 -9.16 20.08 -1.15
CA PRO A 101 -8.12 21.00 -0.67
C PRO A 101 -6.71 20.42 -0.83
N VAL A 102 -6.53 19.13 -0.51
CA VAL A 102 -5.27 18.40 -0.67
C VAL A 102 -4.80 18.36 -2.12
N CYS A 103 -5.64 17.98 -3.09
CA CYS A 103 -5.24 17.90 -4.50
C CYS A 103 -5.11 19.28 -5.19
N THR A 104 -5.70 20.32 -4.60
CA THR A 104 -5.54 21.70 -5.08
C THR A 104 -4.31 22.40 -4.52
N ASP A 105 -3.67 21.82 -3.50
CA ASP A 105 -2.49 22.38 -2.86
C ASP A 105 -1.32 22.54 -3.87
N PRO A 106 -0.62 23.70 -3.88
CA PRO A 106 0.50 23.94 -4.78
C PRO A 106 1.64 22.91 -4.69
N LEU A 107 1.95 22.39 -3.50
CA LEU A 107 3.03 21.41 -3.31
C LEU A 107 2.64 20.07 -3.93
N VAL A 108 1.41 19.62 -3.72
CA VAL A 108 0.87 18.38 -4.31
C VAL A 108 0.82 18.49 -5.83
N ARG A 109 0.38 19.64 -6.36
CA ARG A 109 0.36 19.90 -7.80
C ARG A 109 1.74 20.02 -8.43
N ALA A 110 2.75 20.45 -7.69
CA ALA A 110 4.13 20.46 -8.17
C ALA A 110 4.76 19.07 -8.13
N ALA A 111 4.33 18.21 -7.19
CA ALA A 111 4.80 16.84 -7.01
C ALA A 111 4.25 15.84 -8.05
N THR A 112 3.73 16.32 -9.19
CA THR A 112 3.19 15.48 -10.27
C THR A 112 4.25 14.84 -11.15
N THR A 113 5.54 15.04 -10.86
CA THR A 113 6.61 14.32 -11.52
C THR A 113 6.57 12.86 -11.11
N GLY A 114 6.92 11.95 -12.03
CA GLY A 114 7.22 10.56 -11.70
C GLY A 114 8.33 10.45 -10.63
N PRO A 115 8.88 9.25 -10.34
CA PRO A 115 10.05 9.16 -9.47
C PRO A 115 11.07 10.25 -9.82
N ALA A 116 11.53 10.98 -8.80
CA ALA A 116 12.43 12.10 -8.98
C ALA A 116 13.61 11.61 -9.82
N ASP A 117 13.82 12.25 -10.96
CA ASP A 117 15.00 12.03 -11.80
C ASP A 117 16.18 12.59 -11.00
N ASP A 118 16.87 11.72 -10.26
CA ASP A 118 18.03 12.02 -9.43
C ASP A 118 19.28 12.22 -10.30
N GLY A 119 19.12 12.92 -11.43
CA GLY A 119 20.16 13.69 -12.13
C GLY A 119 21.42 12.96 -12.60
N GLU A 120 21.58 11.66 -12.37
CA GLU A 120 22.87 10.99 -12.60
C GLU A 120 22.69 9.52 -13.01
N GLY A 121 22.29 9.32 -14.27
CA GLY A 121 22.31 8.02 -14.96
C GLY A 121 20.92 7.53 -15.39
N PRO A 122 20.85 6.50 -16.26
CA PRO A 122 19.59 5.83 -16.51
C PRO A 122 19.12 5.19 -15.20
N VAL A 123 17.98 5.66 -14.67
CA VAL A 123 17.34 5.09 -13.49
C VAL A 123 17.05 3.61 -13.76
N GLY A 124 17.74 2.74 -13.02
CA GLY A 124 17.53 1.30 -13.09
C GLY A 124 16.36 0.85 -12.21
N TYR A 125 15.86 -0.35 -12.48
CA TYR A 125 14.88 -1.03 -11.66
C TYR A 125 15.58 -1.98 -10.70
N LEU A 126 15.45 -1.73 -9.40
CA LEU A 126 15.94 -2.63 -8.38
C LEU A 126 14.88 -3.68 -8.09
N GLY A 127 15.19 -4.95 -8.37
CA GLY A 127 14.31 -6.08 -8.11
C GLY A 127 15.00 -7.16 -7.27
N LEU A 128 14.20 -8.02 -6.64
CA LEU A 128 14.70 -9.20 -5.94
C LEU A 128 14.72 -10.40 -6.89
N ALA A 129 15.85 -11.10 -6.93
CA ALA A 129 16.01 -12.36 -7.63
C ALA A 129 15.38 -13.53 -6.84
N LEU A 130 15.30 -14.72 -7.47
CA LEU A 130 14.79 -15.94 -6.83
C LEU A 130 15.61 -16.39 -5.61
N ASP A 131 16.89 -16.01 -5.54
CA ASP A 131 17.78 -16.30 -4.41
C ASP A 131 17.81 -15.17 -3.36
N ASP A 132 16.82 -14.27 -3.42
CA ASP A 132 16.64 -13.09 -2.58
C ASP A 132 17.77 -12.04 -2.71
N THR A 133 18.64 -12.15 -3.72
CA THR A 133 19.63 -11.11 -4.03
C THR A 133 18.97 -9.91 -4.70
N GLU A 134 19.37 -8.70 -4.31
CA GLU A 134 18.98 -7.47 -5.01
C GLU A 134 19.75 -7.32 -6.33
N VAL A 135 19.02 -7.09 -7.41
CA VAL A 135 19.57 -6.95 -8.77
C VAL A 135 19.08 -5.62 -9.34
N LEU A 136 20.03 -4.76 -9.68
CA LEU A 136 19.75 -3.52 -10.41
C LEU A 136 19.75 -3.81 -11.91
N ILE A 137 18.57 -3.72 -12.52
CA ILE A 137 18.38 -3.82 -13.97
C ILE A 137 18.46 -2.42 -14.55
N VAL A 138 19.34 -2.20 -15.51
CA VAL A 138 19.53 -0.89 -16.14
C VAL A 138 19.00 -0.95 -17.58
N PRO A 139 18.34 0.11 -18.09
CA PRO A 139 17.89 0.14 -19.47
C PRO A 139 19.05 -0.04 -20.47
N ASP A 140 18.86 -0.94 -21.42
CA ASP A 140 19.76 -1.11 -22.57
C ASP A 140 18.98 -1.49 -23.85
N ALA A 141 19.69 -1.93 -24.90
CA ALA A 141 19.08 -2.26 -26.18
C ALA A 141 18.20 -3.53 -26.13
N ASP A 142 18.51 -4.45 -25.23
CA ASP A 142 17.84 -5.75 -25.08
C ASP A 142 16.82 -5.75 -23.94
N THR A 143 16.95 -4.81 -23.00
CA THR A 143 16.06 -4.59 -21.85
C THR A 143 15.38 -3.22 -21.92
N PRO A 144 14.30 -3.09 -22.72
CA PRO A 144 13.54 -1.84 -22.83
C PRO A 144 12.75 -1.55 -21.56
N PHE A 145 12.61 -0.27 -21.21
CA PHE A 145 11.84 0.20 -20.06
C PHE A 145 10.56 0.93 -20.51
N ILE A 146 9.50 0.80 -19.71
CA ILE A 146 8.25 1.55 -19.84
C ILE A 146 7.92 2.11 -18.46
N ASP A 147 7.73 3.42 -18.34
CA ASP A 147 7.39 4.10 -17.08
C ASP A 147 8.33 3.75 -15.90
N GLY A 148 9.64 3.64 -16.17
CA GLY A 148 10.65 3.39 -15.13
C GLY A 148 10.77 1.93 -14.66
N ARG A 149 10.16 0.97 -15.37
CA ARG A 149 10.31 -0.47 -15.10
C ARG A 149 10.63 -1.24 -16.39
N PRO A 150 11.28 -2.41 -16.30
CA PRO A 150 11.50 -3.26 -17.46
C PRO A 150 10.16 -3.63 -18.12
N GLN A 151 10.13 -3.63 -19.45
CA GLN A 151 8.95 -4.01 -20.20
C GLN A 151 8.45 -5.42 -19.82
N ALA A 152 9.37 -6.33 -19.51
CA ALA A 152 9.06 -7.67 -19.03
C ALA A 152 8.21 -7.67 -17.74
N ILE A 153 8.54 -6.81 -16.77
CA ILE A 153 7.74 -6.64 -15.54
C ILE A 153 6.32 -6.18 -15.87
N SER A 154 6.19 -5.19 -16.76
CA SER A 154 4.87 -4.71 -17.21
C SER A 154 4.07 -5.83 -17.90
N ALA A 155 4.71 -6.57 -18.79
CA ALA A 155 4.08 -7.64 -19.55
C ALA A 155 3.61 -8.79 -18.64
N ILE A 156 4.34 -9.12 -17.57
CA ILE A 156 3.93 -10.12 -16.58
C ILE A 156 2.63 -9.71 -15.89
N VAL A 157 2.52 -8.44 -15.49
CA VAL A 157 1.29 -7.90 -14.89
C VAL A 157 0.13 -7.93 -15.90
N ASP A 158 0.37 -7.49 -17.13
CA ASP A 158 -0.65 -7.50 -18.19
C ASP A 158 -1.13 -8.92 -18.50
N LEU A 159 -0.23 -9.90 -18.56
CA LEU A 159 -0.59 -11.32 -18.74
C LEU A 159 -1.48 -11.82 -17.61
N ALA A 160 -1.15 -11.49 -16.36
CA ALA A 160 -1.94 -11.89 -15.21
C ALA A 160 -3.36 -11.30 -15.25
N VAL A 161 -3.49 -10.04 -15.67
CA VAL A 161 -4.77 -9.32 -15.71
C VAL A 161 -5.63 -9.72 -16.91
N ILE A 162 -5.02 -9.89 -18.09
CA ILE A 162 -5.72 -10.08 -19.36
C ILE A 162 -5.93 -11.56 -19.67
N GLU A 163 -4.91 -12.39 -19.45
CA GLU A 163 -4.90 -13.80 -19.85
C GLU A 163 -5.06 -14.76 -18.66
N GLY A 164 -4.80 -14.29 -17.44
CA GLY A 164 -5.06 -15.02 -16.20
C GLY A 164 -3.93 -15.97 -15.76
N CYS A 165 -4.21 -16.74 -14.71
CA CYS A 165 -3.21 -17.54 -14.00
C CYS A 165 -2.39 -18.49 -14.87
N ALA A 166 -3.01 -19.17 -15.84
CA ALA A 166 -2.28 -20.15 -16.67
C ALA A 166 -1.20 -19.48 -17.53
N ALA A 167 -1.49 -18.30 -18.08
CA ALA A 167 -0.53 -17.53 -18.86
C ALA A 167 0.58 -16.97 -17.97
N LEU A 168 0.23 -16.43 -16.80
CA LEU A 168 1.19 -15.97 -15.79
C LEU A 168 2.18 -17.07 -15.38
N LEU A 169 1.68 -18.28 -15.07
CA LEU A 169 2.53 -19.41 -14.66
C LEU A 169 3.42 -19.90 -15.80
N THR A 170 2.92 -19.88 -17.05
CA THR A 170 3.73 -20.21 -18.23
C THR A 170 4.87 -19.20 -18.42
N GLU A 171 4.59 -17.92 -18.23
CA GLU A 171 5.59 -16.85 -18.35
C GLU A 171 6.61 -16.90 -17.21
N ARG A 172 6.18 -17.20 -15.98
CA ARG A 172 7.07 -17.49 -14.86
C ARG A 172 8.04 -18.62 -15.21
N ASP A 173 7.53 -19.75 -15.71
CA ASP A 173 8.35 -20.92 -16.02
C ASP A 173 9.33 -20.62 -17.15
N ARG A 174 8.92 -19.82 -18.15
CA ARG A 174 9.78 -19.31 -19.22
C ARG A 174 10.97 -18.52 -18.68
N TRP A 175 10.74 -17.59 -17.74
CA TRP A 175 11.82 -16.83 -17.12
C TRP A 175 12.69 -17.68 -16.19
N SER A 176 12.07 -18.57 -15.42
CA SER A 176 12.79 -19.51 -14.53
C SER A 176 13.76 -20.40 -15.29
N ALA A 177 13.40 -20.82 -16.50
CA ALA A 177 14.26 -21.63 -17.37
C ALA A 177 15.51 -20.87 -17.87
N ARG A 178 15.53 -19.54 -17.81
CA ARG A 178 16.64 -18.69 -18.28
C ARG A 178 17.56 -18.23 -17.16
N VAL A 179 17.31 -18.58 -15.90
CA VAL A 179 18.12 -18.14 -14.74
C VAL A 179 19.59 -18.58 -14.85
N GLY A 180 19.87 -19.70 -15.52
CA GLY A 180 21.23 -20.18 -15.78
C GLY A 180 21.89 -19.62 -17.03
N ASP A 181 21.27 -18.65 -17.71
CA ASP A 181 21.83 -17.98 -18.89
C ASP A 181 22.91 -16.97 -18.44
N ASP A 182 24.08 -17.01 -19.05
CA ASP A 182 25.21 -16.14 -18.69
C ASP A 182 24.93 -14.66 -18.98
N ASP A 183 24.09 -14.36 -19.98
CA ASP A 183 23.84 -12.98 -20.42
C ASP A 183 22.66 -12.34 -19.69
N VAL A 184 21.60 -13.11 -19.42
CA VAL A 184 20.33 -12.59 -18.87
C VAL A 184 19.89 -13.23 -17.56
N GLY A 185 20.67 -14.17 -17.01
CA GLY A 185 20.23 -15.02 -15.91
C GLY A 185 19.81 -14.25 -14.65
N GLN A 186 20.53 -13.18 -14.33
CA GLN A 186 20.20 -12.28 -13.22
C GLN A 186 18.85 -11.58 -13.42
N GLU A 187 18.61 -10.97 -14.59
CA GLU A 187 17.34 -10.32 -14.89
C GLU A 187 16.19 -11.32 -14.97
N ALA A 188 16.42 -12.48 -15.61
CA ALA A 188 15.46 -13.55 -15.70
C ALA A 188 15.04 -14.06 -14.31
N SER A 189 15.98 -14.09 -13.35
CA SER A 189 15.68 -14.42 -11.95
C SER A 189 14.76 -13.40 -11.31
N VAL A 190 14.97 -12.10 -11.55
CA VAL A 190 14.07 -11.04 -11.07
C VAL A 190 12.67 -11.16 -11.70
N TYR A 191 12.59 -11.38 -13.01
CA TYR A 191 11.30 -11.53 -13.70
C TYR A 191 10.53 -12.77 -13.24
N ALA A 192 11.23 -13.90 -13.06
CA ALA A 192 10.66 -15.12 -12.51
C ALA A 192 10.17 -14.92 -11.07
N ARG A 193 10.94 -14.22 -10.24
CA ARG A 193 10.54 -13.88 -8.88
C ARG A 193 9.29 -13.01 -8.88
N HIS A 194 9.26 -11.95 -9.69
CA HIS A 194 8.10 -11.07 -9.80
C HIS A 194 6.82 -11.83 -10.21
N ALA A 195 6.92 -12.75 -11.18
CA ALA A 195 5.81 -13.58 -11.59
C ALA A 195 5.35 -14.56 -10.48
N ASN A 196 6.28 -15.08 -9.67
CA ASN A 196 5.98 -15.91 -8.50
C ASN A 196 5.21 -15.14 -7.41
N ASP A 197 5.68 -13.94 -7.09
CA ASP A 197 5.04 -13.09 -6.09
C ASP A 197 3.64 -12.69 -6.54
N LEU A 198 3.48 -12.34 -7.82
CA LEU A 198 2.18 -12.02 -8.41
C LEU A 198 1.24 -13.25 -8.44
N ALA A 199 1.75 -14.43 -8.80
CA ALA A 199 0.96 -15.66 -8.79
C ALA A 199 0.49 -16.01 -7.37
N THR A 200 1.36 -15.83 -6.38
CA THR A 200 1.03 -16.02 -4.96
C THR A 200 -0.05 -15.05 -4.51
N TYR A 201 0.11 -13.77 -4.85
CA TYR A 201 -0.88 -12.73 -4.55
C TYR A 201 -2.26 -13.04 -5.14
N LEU A 202 -2.30 -13.50 -6.39
CA LEU A 202 -3.55 -13.84 -7.09
C LEU A 202 -4.11 -15.23 -6.73
N GLY A 203 -3.42 -16.02 -5.90
CA GLY A 203 -3.83 -17.39 -5.57
C GLY A 203 -3.74 -18.38 -6.74
N CYS A 204 -2.85 -18.13 -7.70
CA CYS A 204 -2.58 -19.02 -8.83
C CYS A 204 -1.70 -20.19 -8.35
N GLY A 205 -2.20 -21.43 -8.43
CA GLY A 205 -1.51 -22.65 -7.99
C GLY A 205 -1.81 -23.87 -8.85
#